data_AF-A0A3D2V8W1-F1
#
_entry.id   AF-A0A3D2V8W1-F1
#
_cell.length_a   1.000
_cell.length_b   1.000
_cell.length_c   1.000
_cell.angle_alpha   90.00
_cell.angle_beta   90.00
_cell.angle_gamma   90.00
#
_symmetry.space_group_name_H-M   'P 1'
#
loop_
_entity.id
_entity.type
_entity.pdbx_description
1 polymer ?
#
loop_
_entity_poly.entity_id
_entity_poly.type
_entity_poly.pdbx_seq_one_letter_code
_entity_poly.pdbx_strand_id
1 'polypeptide(L)'
;FDKEELLLPLEYKSRFGHGMNQITLGPDNQIYLICGNDVVMPAEIAKTSTYRNAQKDWLLPNPHDAGHDDRVGYILRMDPEGKSFHVIAGGLRNQVDLAFNADKEMFTFDADMEWDVGQPWYRPTRINHIVPGGEYGWRWGTGKWPTYYPDSLPSTLDLGLGSPTGLVSGHTLDWPKRFQQGMYAADWQNGRILLVDLIPVGASYGGEYELFLEGAPLNICDMEVGADGNLYFITGGRGSQSGLYRVTVDPSTEPTSIGPKIHRT
;
A
#
# COMPACT_ATOMS: atom_id res chain seq x y z
N PHE A 1 -4.36 -22.26 20.91
CA PHE A 1 -4.93 -21.06 21.53
C PHE A 1 -6.22 -21.48 22.21
N ASP A 2 -6.39 -21.16 23.49
CA ASP A 2 -7.42 -21.79 24.33
C ASP A 2 -8.70 -20.94 24.48
N LYS A 3 -8.75 -19.74 23.87
CA LYS A 3 -9.91 -18.85 23.86
C LYS A 3 -9.85 -17.92 22.63
N GLU A 4 -10.98 -17.73 21.95
CA GLU A 4 -11.16 -16.72 20.90
C GLU A 4 -11.76 -15.45 21.52
N GLU A 5 -11.26 -14.29 21.11
CA GLU A 5 -11.72 -12.98 21.59
C GLU A 5 -11.79 -12.00 20.42
N LEU A 6 -12.94 -11.34 20.25
CA LEU A 6 -13.10 -10.27 19.27
C LEU A 6 -12.41 -9.02 19.81
N LEU A 7 -11.34 -8.59 19.15
CA LEU A 7 -10.56 -7.41 19.55
C LEU A 7 -11.22 -6.10 19.10
N LEU A 8 -11.62 -6.02 17.83
CA LEU A 8 -12.21 -4.82 17.23
C LEU A 8 -13.22 -5.20 16.14
N PRO A 9 -14.50 -4.85 16.27
CA PRO A 9 -15.45 -5.01 15.18
C PRO A 9 -15.15 -4.02 14.06
N LEU A 10 -14.93 -4.51 12.85
CA LEU A 10 -14.76 -3.71 11.65
C LEU A 10 -15.96 -3.90 10.73
N GLU A 11 -16.73 -2.83 10.54
CA GLU A 11 -17.92 -2.86 9.69
C GLU A 11 -17.50 -2.78 8.20
N TYR A 12 -17.83 -3.81 7.43
CA TYR A 12 -17.58 -3.84 5.98
C TYR A 12 -18.84 -3.48 5.20
N LYS A 13 -18.80 -2.34 4.51
CA LYS A 13 -19.89 -1.83 3.67
C LYS A 13 -19.45 -1.85 2.21
N SER A 14 -19.33 -3.06 1.66
CA SER A 14 -18.86 -3.30 0.29
C SER A 14 -19.56 -2.40 -0.73
N ARG A 15 -18.76 -1.72 -1.55
CA ARG A 15 -19.16 -1.23 -2.86
C ARG A 15 -18.66 -2.20 -3.92
N PHE A 16 -17.36 -2.53 -3.89
CA PHE A 16 -16.69 -3.30 -4.95
C PHE A 16 -15.60 -4.26 -4.46
N GLY A 17 -15.49 -4.54 -3.16
CA GLY A 17 -14.55 -5.56 -2.66
C GLY A 17 -13.37 -5.02 -1.86
N HIS A 18 -13.37 -3.75 -1.45
CA HIS A 18 -12.21 -3.12 -0.81
C HIS A 18 -12.19 -3.35 0.71
N GLY A 19 -11.74 -4.53 1.11
CA GLY A 19 -11.86 -5.04 2.48
C GLY A 19 -10.72 -4.66 3.43
N MET A 20 -10.62 -5.44 4.50
CA MET A 20 -9.44 -5.51 5.37
C MET A 20 -8.41 -6.36 4.63
N ASN A 21 -7.33 -5.74 4.17
CA ASN A 21 -6.44 -6.36 3.20
C ASN A 21 -5.32 -7.16 3.89
N GLN A 22 -4.31 -6.49 4.44
CA GLN A 22 -3.15 -7.13 5.05
C GLN A 22 -2.89 -6.73 6.50
N ILE A 23 -2.07 -7.53 7.17
CA ILE A 23 -1.56 -7.28 8.51
C ILE A 23 -0.03 -7.36 8.54
N THR A 24 0.62 -6.32 9.04
CA THR A 24 2.09 -6.21 9.03
C THR A 24 2.59 -5.91 10.43
N LEU A 25 3.63 -6.62 10.89
CA LEU A 25 4.35 -6.25 12.10
C LEU A 25 5.32 -5.11 11.79
N GLY A 26 5.19 -3.98 12.48
CA GLY A 26 6.09 -2.86 12.31
C GLY A 26 7.38 -2.98 13.13
N PRO A 27 8.39 -2.16 12.79
CA PRO A 27 9.69 -2.14 13.47
C PRO A 27 9.62 -1.60 14.91
N ASP A 28 8.47 -1.04 15.30
CA ASP A 28 8.12 -0.59 16.64
C ASP A 28 7.40 -1.67 17.48
N ASN A 29 7.35 -2.92 16.99
CA ASN A 29 6.59 -4.03 17.55
C ASN A 29 5.10 -3.71 17.71
N GLN A 30 4.54 -2.85 16.85
CA GLN A 30 3.10 -2.65 16.73
C GLN A 30 2.58 -3.38 15.51
N ILE A 31 1.31 -3.76 15.53
CA ILE A 31 0.66 -4.48 14.44
C ILE A 31 -0.14 -3.48 13.62
N TYR A 32 0.10 -3.46 12.31
CA TYR A 32 -0.55 -2.56 11.36
C TYR A 32 -1.57 -3.35 10.54
N LEU A 33 -2.80 -2.88 10.51
CA LEU A 33 -3.88 -3.43 9.70
C LEU A 33 -4.25 -2.43 8.60
N ILE A 34 -4.25 -2.92 7.38
CA ILE A 34 -4.47 -2.14 6.18
C ILE A 34 -5.94 -2.28 5.76
N CYS A 35 -6.69 -1.18 5.78
CA CYS A 35 -8.14 -1.17 5.51
C CYS A 35 -8.46 -0.35 4.25
N GLY A 36 -9.12 -0.95 3.28
CA GLY A 36 -9.66 -0.26 2.11
C GLY A 36 -10.88 0.60 2.44
N ASN A 37 -11.29 1.43 1.47
CA ASN A 37 -12.34 2.44 1.65
C ASN A 37 -13.78 1.89 1.73
N ASP A 38 -13.98 0.57 1.65
CA ASP A 38 -15.28 -0.04 1.96
C ASP A 38 -15.38 -0.48 3.43
N VAL A 39 -14.26 -0.50 4.17
CA VAL A 39 -14.26 -0.70 5.63
C VAL A 39 -14.55 0.63 6.31
N VAL A 40 -15.54 0.63 7.19
CA VAL A 40 -15.90 1.81 7.98
C VAL A 40 -14.86 2.01 9.07
N MET A 41 -14.30 3.21 9.15
CA MET A 41 -13.40 3.57 10.24
C MET A 41 -14.11 3.38 11.60
N PRO A 42 -13.53 2.59 12.52
CA PRO A 42 -14.17 2.29 13.79
C PRO A 42 -14.26 3.54 14.68
N ALA A 43 -15.36 3.66 15.43
CA ALA A 43 -15.53 4.75 16.39
C ALA A 43 -14.60 4.60 17.61
N GLU A 44 -14.26 3.36 17.97
CA GLU A 44 -13.43 2.99 19.12
C GLU A 44 -11.93 3.10 18.79
N ILE A 45 -11.48 4.32 18.49
CA ILE A 45 -10.05 4.61 18.26
C ILE A 45 -9.52 5.51 19.38
N ALA A 46 -8.30 5.21 19.84
CA ALA A 46 -7.63 5.96 20.90
C ALA A 46 -7.54 7.44 20.53
N LYS A 47 -7.80 8.37 21.48
CA LYS A 47 -7.81 9.84 21.28
C LYS A 47 -6.51 10.45 20.73
N THR A 48 -5.43 9.69 20.76
CA THR A 48 -4.12 10.05 20.20
C THR A 48 -3.91 9.56 18.77
N SER A 49 -4.90 8.92 18.13
CA SER A 49 -4.88 8.66 16.67
C SER A 49 -4.62 9.97 15.92
N THR A 50 -3.64 9.94 15.02
CA THR A 50 -3.13 11.09 14.27
C THR A 50 -3.98 11.41 13.05
N TYR A 51 -4.80 10.46 12.58
CA TYR A 51 -5.77 10.68 11.52
C TYR A 51 -7.19 10.38 12.02
N ARG A 52 -8.13 11.27 11.74
CA ARG A 52 -9.52 11.22 12.20
C ARG A 52 -10.42 11.99 11.25
N ASN A 53 -11.72 11.76 11.37
CA ASN A 53 -12.75 12.61 10.77
C ASN A 53 -12.51 12.84 9.27
N ALA A 54 -12.34 11.75 8.51
CA ALA A 54 -12.33 11.86 7.06
C ALA A 54 -13.64 12.52 6.60
N GLN A 55 -13.53 13.62 5.87
CA GLN A 55 -14.64 14.40 5.34
C GLN A 55 -14.31 14.79 3.90
N LYS A 56 -15.31 15.11 3.09
CA LYS A 56 -15.06 15.69 1.74
C LYS A 56 -14.30 17.01 1.79
N ASP A 57 -14.51 17.79 2.87
CA ASP A 57 -13.98 19.16 3.08
C ASP A 57 -14.23 20.11 1.90
N TRP A 58 -15.40 19.94 1.29
CA TRP A 58 -15.86 20.79 0.21
C TRP A 58 -16.67 21.96 0.75
N LEU A 59 -16.26 23.17 0.36
CA LEU A 59 -16.98 24.39 0.73
C LEU A 59 -18.40 24.42 0.15
N LEU A 60 -18.59 23.89 -1.07
CA LEU A 60 -19.86 23.83 -1.76
C LEU A 60 -20.28 22.37 -2.01
N PRO A 61 -21.57 22.04 -1.87
CA PRO A 61 -22.07 20.73 -2.28
C PRO A 61 -21.82 20.47 -3.76
N ASN A 62 -21.36 19.27 -4.09
CA ASN A 62 -21.28 18.80 -5.47
C ASN A 62 -22.45 17.84 -5.74
N PRO A 63 -23.46 18.25 -6.53
CA PRO A 63 -24.61 17.40 -6.83
C PRO A 63 -24.23 16.15 -7.65
N HIS A 64 -23.09 16.15 -8.36
CA HIS A 64 -22.63 14.98 -9.12
C HIS A 64 -22.15 13.83 -8.22
N ASP A 65 -21.71 14.15 -7.01
CA ASP A 65 -21.27 13.16 -6.01
C ASP A 65 -22.29 12.99 -4.87
N ALA A 66 -23.55 13.36 -5.11
CA ALA A 66 -24.63 13.18 -4.16
C ALA A 66 -24.86 11.67 -3.88
N GLY A 67 -25.05 11.31 -2.60
CA GLY A 67 -25.28 9.94 -2.17
C GLY A 67 -24.02 9.12 -1.88
N HIS A 68 -22.84 9.61 -2.24
CA HIS A 68 -21.58 9.01 -1.83
C HIS A 68 -21.21 9.44 -0.41
N ASP A 69 -20.86 8.49 0.46
CA ASP A 69 -20.30 8.78 1.78
C ASP A 69 -18.80 9.13 1.72
N ASP A 70 -18.26 9.53 2.87
CA ASP A 70 -16.92 10.08 3.01
C ASP A 70 -15.89 9.02 3.44
N ARG A 71 -16.19 7.72 3.25
CA ARG A 71 -15.27 6.65 3.62
C ARG A 71 -14.03 6.65 2.73
N VAL A 72 -12.90 6.47 3.40
CA VAL A 72 -11.57 6.38 2.82
C VAL A 72 -10.87 5.16 3.41
N GLY A 73 -9.91 4.63 2.68
CA GLY A 73 -8.96 3.66 3.19
C GLY A 73 -8.07 4.32 4.23
N TYR A 74 -7.66 3.52 5.21
CA TYR A 74 -6.87 3.96 6.35
C TYR A 74 -5.96 2.85 6.85
N ILE A 75 -4.94 3.25 7.61
CA ILE A 75 -4.02 2.31 8.28
C ILE A 75 -4.29 2.39 9.77
N LEU A 76 -4.68 1.25 10.33
CA LEU A 76 -4.89 1.06 11.76
C LEU A 76 -3.61 0.46 12.36
N ARG A 77 -3.22 0.93 13.54
CA ARG A 77 -2.12 0.40 14.33
C ARG A 77 -2.65 -0.07 15.68
N MET A 78 -2.28 -1.27 16.10
CA MET A 78 -2.62 -1.80 17.41
C MET A 78 -1.40 -2.33 18.16
N ASP A 79 -1.47 -2.31 19.49
CA ASP A 79 -0.47 -2.99 20.31
C ASP A 79 -0.55 -4.52 20.15
N PRO A 80 0.53 -5.25 20.48
CA PRO A 80 0.57 -6.71 20.41
C PRO A 80 -0.54 -7.42 21.17
N GLU A 81 -1.07 -6.78 22.22
CA GLU A 81 -2.16 -7.31 23.04
C GLU A 81 -3.56 -6.96 22.50
N GLY A 82 -3.66 -6.16 21.44
CA GLY A 82 -4.92 -5.72 20.85
C GLY A 82 -5.76 -4.82 21.75
N LYS A 83 -5.15 -4.03 22.63
CA LYS A 83 -5.85 -3.21 23.65
C LYS A 83 -6.06 -1.76 23.26
N SER A 84 -5.29 -1.25 22.31
CA SER A 84 -5.34 0.12 21.82
C SER A 84 -5.30 0.13 20.30
N PHE A 85 -6.17 0.94 19.70
CA PHE A 85 -6.32 1.05 18.26
C PHE A 85 -6.12 2.50 17.84
N HIS A 86 -5.18 2.74 16.94
CA HIS A 86 -4.81 4.06 16.46
C HIS A 86 -4.95 4.11 14.95
N VAL A 87 -5.75 5.05 14.43
CA VAL A 87 -5.70 5.34 12.99
C VAL A 87 -4.56 6.32 12.75
N ILE A 88 -3.56 5.87 12.01
CA ILE A 88 -2.32 6.64 11.86
C ILE A 88 -2.32 7.51 10.61
N ALA A 89 -2.96 7.08 9.53
CA ALA A 89 -3.05 7.80 8.25
C ALA A 89 -4.28 7.32 7.48
N GLY A 90 -4.76 8.12 6.52
CA GLY A 90 -5.93 7.80 5.73
C GLY A 90 -6.01 8.58 4.42
N GLY A 91 -7.19 8.62 3.81
CA GLY A 91 -7.33 9.21 2.48
C GLY A 91 -6.83 8.32 1.36
N LEU A 92 -6.81 7.01 1.58
CA LEU A 92 -6.40 6.01 0.58
C LEU A 92 -7.64 5.40 -0.10
N ARG A 93 -7.49 4.72 -1.23
CA ARG A 93 -8.60 3.97 -1.85
C ARG A 93 -8.65 2.56 -1.29
N ASN A 94 -7.74 1.71 -1.75
CA ASN A 94 -7.70 0.30 -1.44
C ASN A 94 -6.27 -0.16 -1.53
N GLN A 95 -5.48 0.34 -0.60
CA GLN A 95 -4.11 -0.06 -0.43
C GLN A 95 -4.08 -1.49 0.11
N VAL A 96 -3.43 -2.39 -0.62
CA VAL A 96 -3.57 -3.84 -0.38
C VAL A 96 -2.55 -4.35 0.62
N ASP A 97 -1.38 -3.71 0.67
CA ASP A 97 -0.27 -4.16 1.49
C ASP A 97 0.62 -3.01 1.97
N LEU A 98 1.48 -3.27 2.95
CA LEU A 98 2.35 -2.30 3.60
C LEU A 98 3.70 -2.93 3.95
N ALA A 99 4.78 -2.21 3.62
CA ALA A 99 6.14 -2.60 3.96
C ALA A 99 6.92 -1.45 4.59
N PHE A 100 7.89 -1.80 5.42
CA PHE A 100 8.87 -0.87 5.98
C PHE A 100 10.20 -1.01 5.25
N ASN A 101 10.81 0.11 4.89
CA ASN A 101 12.15 0.09 4.29
C ASN A 101 13.25 -0.08 5.36
N ALA A 102 14.51 -0.13 4.94
CA ALA A 102 15.67 -0.24 5.84
C ALA A 102 15.78 0.92 6.86
N ASP A 103 15.22 2.09 6.54
CA ASP A 103 15.18 3.26 7.41
C ASP A 103 13.98 3.25 8.37
N LYS A 104 13.14 2.20 8.32
CA LYS A 104 11.89 2.02 9.09
C LYS A 104 10.77 2.97 8.68
N GLU A 105 10.87 3.56 7.50
CA GLU A 105 9.82 4.36 6.90
C GLU A 105 8.78 3.44 6.23
N MET A 106 7.51 3.83 6.32
CA MET A 106 6.37 3.00 5.93
C MET A 106 5.91 3.31 4.51
N PHE A 107 5.65 2.29 3.71
CA PHE A 107 5.10 2.45 2.36
C PHE A 107 3.92 1.53 2.15
N THR A 108 3.00 1.94 1.28
CA THR A 108 1.85 1.13 0.87
C THR A 108 1.62 1.24 -0.63
N PHE A 109 0.91 0.25 -1.20
CA PHE A 109 0.56 0.24 -2.62
C PHE A 109 -0.96 0.37 -2.80
N ASP A 110 -1.40 1.57 -3.18
CA ASP A 110 -2.82 1.95 -3.31
C ASP A 110 -3.36 1.68 -4.71
N ALA A 111 -4.59 1.14 -4.78
CA ALA A 111 -5.26 0.82 -6.04
C ALA A 111 -5.67 2.09 -6.82
N ASP A 112 -5.72 1.97 -8.15
CA ASP A 112 -6.15 3.04 -9.05
C ASP A 112 -7.66 3.31 -8.96
N MET A 113 -8.20 4.19 -9.79
CA MET A 113 -9.64 4.23 -10.09
C MET A 113 -9.80 4.15 -11.60
N GLU A 114 -9.78 2.93 -12.11
CA GLU A 114 -9.71 2.63 -13.53
C GLU A 114 -10.87 3.22 -14.35
N TRP A 115 -12.03 3.48 -13.73
CA TRP A 115 -13.18 4.10 -14.41
C TRP A 115 -12.99 5.61 -14.67
N ASP A 116 -12.02 6.24 -14.01
CA ASP A 116 -11.73 7.66 -14.18
C ASP A 116 -10.60 7.92 -15.17
N VAL A 117 -10.08 6.90 -15.87
CA VAL A 117 -8.98 7.08 -16.83
C VAL A 117 -9.32 8.19 -17.84
N GLY A 118 -8.39 9.13 -18.01
CA GLY A 118 -8.54 10.29 -18.87
C GLY A 118 -9.27 11.47 -18.23
N GLN A 119 -9.77 11.34 -16.99
CA GLN A 119 -10.39 12.43 -16.26
C GLN A 119 -9.37 13.20 -15.40
N PRO A 120 -9.61 14.49 -15.10
CA PRO A 120 -8.73 15.29 -14.23
C PRO A 120 -8.55 14.76 -12.80
N TRP A 121 -9.49 13.93 -12.34
CA TRP A 121 -9.46 13.31 -11.01
C TRP A 121 -9.04 11.83 -11.05
N TYR A 122 -8.51 11.34 -12.17
CA TYR A 122 -7.95 10.00 -12.23
C TYR A 122 -6.88 9.80 -11.15
N ARG A 123 -6.94 8.66 -10.45
CA ARG A 123 -5.90 8.19 -9.53
C ARG A 123 -5.30 6.92 -10.14
N PRO A 124 -4.01 6.89 -10.47
CA PRO A 124 -3.34 5.66 -10.85
C PRO A 124 -3.08 4.78 -9.62
N THR A 125 -2.65 3.54 -9.86
CA THR A 125 -2.02 2.73 -8.82
C THR A 125 -0.76 3.46 -8.39
N ARG A 126 -0.45 3.44 -7.10
CA ARG A 126 0.59 4.32 -6.57
C ARG A 126 1.21 3.80 -5.29
N ILE A 127 2.52 3.95 -5.21
CA ILE A 127 3.27 3.78 -3.97
C ILE A 127 3.17 5.09 -3.20
N ASN A 128 2.81 5.01 -1.93
CA ASN A 128 2.78 6.17 -1.04
C ASN A 128 3.71 5.93 0.15
N HIS A 129 4.61 6.87 0.41
CA HIS A 129 5.30 7.00 1.69
C HIS A 129 4.28 7.46 2.74
N ILE A 130 4.09 6.66 3.79
CA ILE A 130 3.09 6.86 4.82
C ILE A 130 3.70 7.54 6.05
N VAL A 131 3.24 8.76 6.32
CA VAL A 131 3.57 9.50 7.55
C VAL A 131 2.38 9.60 8.51
N PRO A 132 2.62 9.67 9.84
CA PRO A 132 1.54 9.89 10.80
C PRO A 132 0.75 11.17 10.52
N GLY A 133 -0.57 11.06 10.46
CA GLY A 133 -1.51 12.12 10.15
C GLY A 133 -1.70 12.36 8.64
N GLY A 134 -1.00 11.60 7.79
CA GLY A 134 -1.07 11.76 6.34
C GLY A 134 -2.47 11.53 5.77
N GLU A 135 -2.84 12.37 4.81
CA GLU A 135 -4.07 12.33 4.02
C GLU A 135 -3.69 12.23 2.54
N TYR A 136 -4.07 11.13 1.88
CA TYR A 136 -3.68 10.84 0.47
C TYR A 136 -4.79 11.17 -0.54
N GLY A 137 -5.83 11.87 -0.10
CA GLY A 137 -6.79 12.61 -0.89
C GLY A 137 -7.89 11.78 -1.55
N TRP A 138 -7.99 10.48 -1.30
CA TRP A 138 -9.04 9.66 -1.87
C TRP A 138 -10.42 10.12 -1.39
N ARG A 139 -11.36 10.37 -2.31
CA ARG A 139 -12.78 10.46 -2.03
C ARG A 139 -13.52 9.74 -3.14
N TRP A 140 -14.68 9.18 -2.82
CA TRP A 140 -15.50 8.53 -3.82
C TRP A 140 -16.08 9.56 -4.81
N GLY A 141 -16.25 9.15 -6.07
CA GLY A 141 -16.75 10.02 -7.14
C GLY A 141 -15.67 10.97 -7.66
N THR A 142 -16.07 12.17 -8.06
CA THR A 142 -15.18 13.18 -8.65
C THR A 142 -14.34 13.93 -7.62
N GLY A 143 -14.60 13.73 -6.32
CA GLY A 143 -14.07 14.58 -5.26
C GLY A 143 -12.70 14.31 -4.69
N LYS A 144 -11.88 13.57 -5.41
CA LYS A 144 -10.51 13.25 -5.00
C LYS A 144 -9.71 14.54 -4.86
N TRP A 145 -9.01 14.70 -3.74
CA TRP A 145 -8.21 15.89 -3.47
C TRP A 145 -6.96 15.92 -4.36
N PRO A 146 -6.81 16.91 -5.23
CA PRO A 146 -5.61 17.06 -6.04
C PRO A 146 -4.34 17.15 -5.18
N THR A 147 -3.21 16.73 -5.73
CA THR A 147 -1.90 16.75 -5.02
C THR A 147 -1.35 18.15 -4.79
N TYR A 148 -1.91 19.17 -5.45
CA TYR A 148 -1.56 20.56 -5.20
C TYR A 148 -2.32 21.16 -4.01
N TYR A 149 -3.25 20.43 -3.39
CA TYR A 149 -3.86 20.86 -2.14
C TYR A 149 -2.84 20.73 -1.01
N PRO A 150 -2.71 21.74 -0.13
CA PRO A 150 -1.71 21.71 0.94
C PRO A 150 -1.94 20.56 1.93
N ASP A 151 -3.18 20.12 2.08
CA ASP A 151 -3.57 19.04 3.00
C ASP A 151 -3.57 17.65 2.33
N SER A 152 -3.24 17.55 1.04
CA SER A 152 -3.20 16.29 0.28
C SER A 152 -1.74 15.90 0.03
N LEU A 153 -1.28 14.86 0.72
CA LEU A 153 0.07 14.37 0.51
C LEU A 153 0.23 13.71 -0.87
N PRO A 154 1.37 13.95 -1.55
CA PRO A 154 1.62 13.38 -2.87
C PRO A 154 1.91 11.87 -2.78
N SER A 155 1.77 11.18 -3.91
CA SER A 155 2.34 9.84 -4.06
C SER A 155 3.86 9.89 -4.17
N THR A 156 4.52 8.79 -3.77
CA THR A 156 5.95 8.58 -3.98
C THR A 156 6.24 8.21 -5.44
N LEU A 157 5.38 7.37 -6.01
CA LEU A 157 5.49 6.90 -7.39
C LEU A 157 4.11 6.49 -7.91
N ASP A 158 3.73 7.02 -9.06
CA ASP A 158 2.53 6.60 -9.80
C ASP A 158 2.91 5.52 -10.83
N LEU A 159 2.13 4.43 -10.89
CA LEU A 159 2.40 3.23 -11.70
C LEU A 159 1.34 2.98 -12.79
N GLY A 160 0.36 3.88 -12.92
CA GLY A 160 -0.69 3.81 -13.93
C GLY A 160 -1.77 2.76 -13.61
N LEU A 161 -2.35 2.18 -14.65
CA LEU A 161 -3.34 1.10 -14.55
C LEU A 161 -2.70 -0.19 -14.01
N GLY A 162 -3.35 -0.80 -13.03
CA GLY A 162 -2.88 -2.05 -12.45
C GLY A 162 -3.75 -2.53 -11.30
N SER A 163 -3.36 -3.65 -10.69
CA SER A 163 -4.07 -4.20 -9.54
C SER A 163 -3.05 -4.59 -8.46
N PRO A 164 -2.81 -3.70 -7.47
CA PRO A 164 -1.91 -3.99 -6.35
C PRO A 164 -2.35 -5.24 -5.60
N THR A 165 -1.41 -6.11 -5.28
CA THR A 165 -1.70 -7.32 -4.48
C THR A 165 -0.71 -7.61 -3.37
N GLY A 166 0.50 -7.09 -3.46
CA GLY A 166 1.53 -7.27 -2.43
C GLY A 166 2.62 -6.22 -2.54
N LEU A 167 3.24 -5.90 -1.42
CA LEU A 167 4.34 -4.96 -1.31
C LEU A 167 5.31 -5.45 -0.23
N VAL A 168 6.54 -5.78 -0.63
CA VAL A 168 7.59 -6.18 0.33
C VAL A 168 8.84 -5.34 0.16
N SER A 169 9.60 -5.17 1.23
CA SER A 169 10.89 -4.50 1.16
C SER A 169 12.01 -5.48 0.88
N GLY A 170 12.94 -5.09 0.00
CA GLY A 170 14.11 -5.91 -0.30
C GLY A 170 15.15 -5.96 0.82
N HIS A 171 15.08 -5.12 1.85
CA HIS A 171 16.18 -4.92 2.80
C HIS A 171 16.53 -6.15 3.65
N THR A 172 15.67 -7.15 3.68
CA THR A 172 15.88 -8.44 4.35
C THR A 172 16.27 -9.59 3.41
N LEU A 173 16.35 -9.33 2.10
CA LEU A 173 16.79 -10.32 1.13
C LEU A 173 18.30 -10.60 1.28
N ASP A 174 18.69 -11.86 1.16
CA ASP A 174 20.09 -12.29 1.09
C ASP A 174 20.57 -12.31 -0.38
N TRP A 175 20.28 -11.20 -1.08
CA TRP A 175 20.61 -11.00 -2.50
C TRP A 175 21.68 -9.93 -2.67
N PRO A 176 22.29 -9.74 -3.86
CA PRO A 176 23.18 -8.61 -4.10
C PRO A 176 22.56 -7.27 -3.68
N LYS A 177 23.40 -6.36 -3.18
CA LYS A 177 22.98 -5.08 -2.58
C LYS A 177 21.99 -4.28 -3.42
N ARG A 178 22.11 -4.32 -4.75
CA ARG A 178 21.18 -3.68 -5.70
C ARG A 178 19.71 -4.00 -5.41
N PHE A 179 19.43 -5.25 -5.07
CA PHE A 179 18.09 -5.78 -4.87
C PHE A 179 17.60 -5.63 -3.43
N GLN A 180 18.48 -5.25 -2.50
CA GLN A 180 18.10 -5.01 -1.11
C GLN A 180 17.55 -3.59 -0.87
N GLN A 181 17.73 -2.67 -1.81
CA GLN A 181 17.50 -1.24 -1.59
C GLN A 181 16.12 -0.74 -2.02
N GLY A 182 15.34 -1.57 -2.73
CA GLY A 182 14.03 -1.21 -3.26
C GLY A 182 12.86 -1.89 -2.55
N MET A 183 11.66 -1.56 -3.02
CA MET A 183 10.43 -2.28 -2.73
C MET A 183 10.05 -3.16 -3.91
N TYR A 184 9.46 -4.32 -3.64
CA TYR A 184 8.88 -5.18 -4.65
C TYR A 184 7.36 -5.00 -4.62
N ALA A 185 6.79 -4.53 -5.73
CA ALA A 185 5.36 -4.26 -5.86
C ALA A 185 4.72 -5.26 -6.84
N ALA A 186 3.77 -6.05 -6.36
CA ALA A 186 3.04 -7.02 -7.17
C ALA A 186 1.81 -6.38 -7.85
N ASP A 187 1.72 -6.58 -9.16
CA ASP A 187 0.64 -6.10 -10.01
C ASP A 187 -0.06 -7.29 -10.68
N TRP A 188 -1.18 -7.70 -10.09
CA TRP A 188 -1.95 -8.87 -10.52
C TRP A 188 -2.50 -8.73 -11.93
N GLN A 189 -2.97 -7.52 -12.29
CA GLN A 189 -3.61 -7.28 -13.58
C GLN A 189 -2.62 -7.43 -14.74
N ASN A 190 -1.40 -6.93 -14.56
CA ASN A 190 -0.37 -6.99 -15.59
C ASN A 190 0.57 -8.19 -15.45
N GLY A 191 0.38 -9.02 -14.44
CA GLY A 191 1.14 -10.25 -14.24
C GLY A 191 2.63 -10.03 -14.01
N ARG A 192 2.98 -9.06 -13.16
CA ARG A 192 4.38 -8.61 -12.96
C ARG A 192 4.68 -8.20 -11.53
N ILE A 193 5.95 -8.30 -11.18
CA ILE A 193 6.56 -7.73 -9.98
C ILE A 193 7.49 -6.61 -10.44
N LEU A 194 7.30 -5.42 -9.88
CA LEU A 194 8.15 -4.25 -10.12
C LEU A 194 9.17 -4.12 -9.00
N LEU A 195 10.42 -3.78 -9.33
CA LEU A 195 11.39 -3.29 -8.36
C LEU A 195 11.32 -1.77 -8.35
N VAL A 196 10.85 -1.22 -7.24
CA VAL A 196 10.68 0.21 -7.02
C VAL A 196 11.85 0.74 -6.21
N ASP A 197 12.62 1.61 -6.82
CA ASP A 197 13.72 2.31 -6.18
C ASP A 197 13.21 3.54 -5.43
N LEU A 198 13.56 3.65 -4.15
CA LEU A 198 13.20 4.78 -3.30
C LEU A 198 14.30 5.84 -3.33
N ILE A 199 13.97 7.04 -3.78
CA ILE A 199 14.91 8.15 -3.94
C ILE A 199 14.57 9.23 -2.90
N PRO A 200 15.40 9.44 -1.86
CA PRO A 200 15.13 10.46 -0.86
C PRO A 200 15.03 11.87 -1.46
N VAL A 201 13.97 12.60 -1.12
CA VAL A 201 13.72 13.99 -1.51
C VAL A 201 13.12 14.75 -0.33
N GLY A 202 13.93 15.63 0.30
CA GLY A 202 13.50 16.36 1.49
C GLY A 202 13.15 15.42 2.65
N ALA A 203 11.94 15.56 3.19
CA ALA A 203 11.42 14.70 4.28
C ALA A 203 10.60 13.50 3.77
N SER A 204 10.70 13.18 2.48
CA SER A 204 9.96 12.07 1.86
C SER A 204 10.81 11.43 0.75
N TYR A 205 10.15 10.67 -0.13
CA TYR A 205 10.77 9.92 -1.21
C TYR A 205 10.04 10.21 -2.53
N GLY A 206 10.81 10.33 -3.60
CA GLY A 206 10.35 10.00 -4.95
C GLY A 206 10.67 8.54 -5.27
N GLY A 207 10.29 8.08 -6.46
CA GLY A 207 10.63 6.75 -6.91
C GLY A 207 10.84 6.62 -8.40
N GLU A 208 11.62 5.61 -8.76
CA GLU A 208 11.72 5.06 -10.11
C GLU A 208 11.42 3.55 -10.03
N TYR A 209 11.10 2.91 -11.14
CA TYR A 209 10.88 1.47 -11.12
C TYR A 209 11.40 0.80 -12.38
N GLU A 210 11.70 -0.48 -12.24
CA GLU A 210 11.95 -1.38 -13.36
C GLU A 210 11.13 -2.66 -13.22
N LEU A 211 10.96 -3.36 -14.33
CA LEU A 211 10.37 -4.68 -14.31
C LEU A 211 11.37 -5.66 -13.68
N PHE A 212 10.96 -6.31 -12.59
CA PHE A 212 11.78 -7.34 -11.94
C PHE A 212 11.47 -8.75 -12.48
N LEU A 213 10.17 -9.08 -12.55
CA LEU A 213 9.71 -10.41 -12.95
C LEU A 213 8.34 -10.28 -13.61
N GLU A 214 8.10 -10.98 -14.72
CA GLU A 214 6.79 -11.08 -15.35
C GLU A 214 6.48 -12.51 -15.82
N GLY A 215 5.21 -12.77 -16.13
CA GLY A 215 4.80 -13.96 -16.85
C GLY A 215 3.44 -13.81 -17.53
N ALA A 216 3.09 -14.77 -18.39
CA ALA A 216 1.93 -14.69 -19.27
C ALA A 216 0.94 -15.87 -19.06
N PRO A 217 -0.02 -15.78 -18.12
CA PRO A 217 -0.18 -14.77 -17.08
C PRO A 217 0.51 -15.18 -15.77
N LEU A 218 0.98 -14.20 -15.01
CA LEU A 218 1.50 -14.41 -13.65
C LEU A 218 0.65 -13.65 -12.64
N ASN A 219 -0.54 -14.16 -12.35
CA ASN A 219 -1.52 -13.54 -11.46
C ASN A 219 -1.06 -13.55 -9.98
N ILE A 220 -0.10 -12.68 -9.61
CA ILE A 220 0.50 -12.65 -8.27
C ILE A 220 -0.53 -12.15 -7.25
N CYS A 221 -0.82 -12.96 -6.23
CA CYS A 221 -1.78 -12.62 -5.19
C CYS A 221 -1.14 -12.00 -3.94
N ASP A 222 0.12 -12.35 -3.65
CA ASP A 222 0.86 -11.82 -2.50
C ASP A 222 2.35 -12.20 -2.60
N MET A 223 3.20 -11.54 -1.80
CA MET A 223 4.63 -11.78 -1.70
C MET A 223 5.13 -11.72 -0.25
N GLU A 224 6.20 -12.45 0.07
CA GLU A 224 6.86 -12.38 1.39
C GLU A 224 8.36 -12.70 1.27
N VAL A 225 9.18 -12.10 2.13
CA VAL A 225 10.61 -12.49 2.24
C VAL A 225 10.74 -13.61 3.27
N GLY A 226 11.15 -14.79 2.82
CA GLY A 226 11.35 -15.93 3.69
C GLY A 226 12.54 -15.77 4.64
N ALA A 227 12.55 -16.53 5.72
CA ALA A 227 13.64 -16.55 6.69
C ALA A 227 15.00 -17.02 6.10
N ASP A 228 14.98 -17.62 4.91
CA ASP A 228 16.16 -17.97 4.12
C ASP A 228 16.65 -16.82 3.21
N GLY A 229 16.10 -15.61 3.37
CA GLY A 229 16.50 -14.41 2.64
C GLY A 229 16.04 -14.38 1.19
N ASN A 230 15.07 -15.21 0.80
CA ASN A 230 14.55 -15.27 -0.58
C ASN A 230 13.13 -14.71 -0.67
N LEU A 231 12.79 -14.17 -1.84
CA LEU A 231 11.43 -13.73 -2.15
C LEU A 231 10.55 -14.93 -2.51
N TYR A 232 9.41 -15.05 -1.84
CA TYR A 232 8.34 -15.99 -2.16
C TYR A 232 7.14 -15.21 -2.67
N PHE A 233 6.42 -15.80 -3.61
CA PHE A 233 5.15 -15.26 -4.04
C PHE A 233 4.18 -16.36 -4.41
N ILE A 234 2.89 -16.06 -4.26
CA ILE A 234 1.81 -16.95 -4.66
C ILE A 234 1.07 -16.39 -5.87
N THR A 235 0.54 -17.27 -6.70
CA THR A 235 -0.37 -16.91 -7.79
C THR A 235 -1.77 -17.45 -7.57
N GLY A 236 -2.74 -16.86 -8.25
CA GLY A 236 -4.11 -17.36 -8.29
C GLY A 236 -5.17 -16.26 -8.39
N GLY A 237 -6.28 -16.47 -7.69
CA GLY A 237 -7.43 -15.58 -7.73
C GLY A 237 -8.38 -15.89 -8.89
N ARG A 238 -9.66 -15.54 -8.70
CA ARG A 238 -10.74 -15.71 -9.70
C ARG A 238 -10.82 -17.11 -10.35
N GLY A 239 -10.50 -18.17 -9.58
CA GLY A 239 -10.56 -19.56 -10.03
C GLY A 239 -9.39 -20.00 -10.92
N SER A 240 -8.35 -19.18 -11.08
CA SER A 240 -7.11 -19.58 -11.76
C SER A 240 -6.28 -20.55 -10.92
N GLN A 241 -5.42 -21.33 -11.58
CA GLN A 241 -4.51 -22.27 -10.90
C GLN A 241 -3.57 -21.50 -9.96
N SER A 242 -3.53 -21.93 -8.70
CA SER A 242 -2.58 -21.40 -7.72
C SER A 242 -1.23 -22.10 -7.78
N GLY A 243 -0.18 -21.35 -7.49
CA GLY A 243 1.19 -21.83 -7.32
C GLY A 243 1.92 -21.06 -6.23
N LEU A 244 2.92 -21.70 -5.64
CA LEU A 244 3.88 -21.07 -4.73
C LEU A 244 5.25 -21.10 -5.42
N TYR A 245 5.87 -19.94 -5.51
CA TYR A 245 7.15 -19.74 -6.17
C TYR A 245 8.17 -19.22 -5.16
N ARG A 246 9.41 -19.63 -5.34
CA ARG A 246 10.58 -19.09 -4.65
C ARG A 246 11.52 -18.51 -5.69
N VAL A 247 11.89 -17.25 -5.55
CA VAL A 247 12.90 -16.59 -6.37
C VAL A 247 14.24 -16.70 -5.64
N THR A 248 15.28 -17.11 -6.35
CA THR A 248 16.64 -17.20 -5.82
C THR A 248 17.61 -16.57 -6.80
N VAL A 249 18.70 -16.01 -6.28
CA VAL A 249 19.79 -15.45 -7.09
C VAL A 249 20.96 -16.43 -7.16
N ASP A 250 21.66 -16.44 -8.30
CA ASP A 250 22.97 -17.09 -8.37
C ASP A 250 24.03 -16.11 -7.85
N PRO A 251 24.69 -16.40 -6.71
CA PRO A 251 25.66 -15.49 -6.11
C PRO A 251 26.91 -15.27 -6.96
N SER A 252 27.14 -16.10 -8.00
CA SER A 252 28.25 -15.93 -8.93
C SER A 252 27.95 -14.96 -10.09
N THR A 253 26.70 -14.50 -10.21
CA THR A 253 26.26 -13.60 -11.29
C THR A 253 26.16 -12.17 -10.78
N GLU A 254 26.94 -11.27 -11.38
CA GLU A 254 26.86 -9.84 -11.10
C GLU A 254 25.54 -9.24 -11.63
N PRO A 255 24.84 -8.41 -10.85
CA PRO A 255 23.63 -7.73 -11.32
C PRO A 255 23.90 -6.83 -12.52
N THR A 256 23.05 -6.92 -13.55
CA THR A 256 23.05 -5.96 -14.68
C THR A 256 22.24 -4.71 -14.37
N SER A 257 21.31 -4.79 -13.42
CA SER A 257 20.52 -3.65 -12.97
C SER A 257 21.37 -2.67 -12.17
N ILE A 258 21.14 -1.38 -12.41
CA ILE A 258 21.85 -0.27 -11.77
C ILE A 258 20.85 0.53 -10.96
N GLY A 259 21.12 0.69 -9.65
CA GLY A 259 20.26 1.48 -8.77
C GLY A 259 20.32 2.98 -9.07
N PRO A 260 19.40 3.77 -8.47
CA PRO A 260 19.31 5.20 -8.73
C PRO A 260 20.53 5.95 -8.20
N LYS A 261 20.86 7.08 -8.82
CA LYS A 261 21.86 8.01 -8.29
C LYS A 261 21.25 8.82 -7.16
N ILE A 262 21.57 8.45 -5.92
CA ILE A 262 21.13 9.21 -4.75
C ILE A 262 22.11 10.35 -4.48
N HIS A 263 21.68 11.58 -4.77
CA HIS A 263 22.40 12.78 -4.34
C HIS A 263 22.00 13.09 -2.90
N ARG A 264 22.87 12.76 -1.95
CA ARG A 264 22.69 13.21 -0.56
C ARG A 264 22.96 14.71 -0.51
N THR A 265 21.93 15.50 -0.27
CA THR A 265 21.99 16.93 0.02
C THR A 265 21.95 17.18 1.51
#